data_AF-A0A7S0XSI8-F1
#
_entry.id   AF-A0A7S0XSI8-F1
#
_cell.length_a   1.000
_cell.length_b   1.000
_cell.length_c   1.000
_cell.angle_alpha   90.00
_cell.angle_beta   90.00
_cell.angle_gamma   90.00
#
_symmetry.space_group_name_H-M   'P 1'
#
loop_
_entity.id
_entity.type
_entity.pdbx_description
1 polymer ?
#
loop_
_entity_poly.entity_id
_entity_poly.type
_entity_poly.pdbx_seq_one_letter_code
_entity_poly.pdbx_strand_id
1 'polypeptide(L)'
;AGRIVLAGFGEGGVVASLCTVTCGEALGGLLALSAGWPKGLGSGIRSSKKGRKVPSLVCHGRVDPVIGCKSSKELSDRLRDFGVQANYKEYVHMAHDFCPHELRDVVACINTWVPREGDPQPEGTNPFFSRGHVHEKDRRRDQQAADLARTPPNTQGQHNLRILRQG
;
A
#
# COMPACT_ATOMS: atom_id res chain seq x y z
N ALA A 1 10.40 -10.01 19.97
CA ALA A 1 11.01 -9.71 18.66
C ALA A 1 9.94 -9.78 17.57
N GLY A 2 10.10 -9.13 16.41
CA GLY A 2 9.07 -9.15 15.35
C GLY A 2 7.91 -8.17 15.53
N ARG A 3 8.10 -7.06 16.26
CA ARG A 3 7.07 -6.02 16.46
C ARG A 3 7.32 -4.72 15.68
N ILE A 4 8.26 -4.73 14.75
CA ILE A 4 8.62 -3.57 13.93
C ILE A 4 8.02 -3.77 12.54
N VAL A 5 7.19 -2.85 12.09
CA VAL A 5 6.68 -2.80 10.71
C VAL A 5 7.48 -1.74 9.96
N LEU A 6 8.08 -2.11 8.84
CA LEU A 6 8.66 -1.14 7.91
C LEU A 6 7.59 -0.69 6.94
N ALA A 7 7.43 0.62 6.78
CA ALA A 7 6.47 1.20 5.85
C ALA A 7 7.14 2.30 5.04
N GLY A 8 6.74 2.44 3.78
CA GLY A 8 7.22 3.52 2.94
C GLY A 8 6.32 3.77 1.74
N PHE A 9 6.26 5.05 1.34
CA PHE A 9 5.53 5.52 0.16
C PHE A 9 6.52 5.90 -0.95
N GLY A 10 6.21 5.60 -2.22
CA GLY A 10 7.07 5.94 -3.35
C GLY A 10 8.47 5.33 -3.21
N GLU A 11 9.51 6.16 -3.29
CA GLU A 11 10.90 5.75 -3.08
C GLU A 11 11.15 5.19 -1.67
N GLY A 12 10.44 5.70 -0.65
CA GLY A 12 10.51 5.14 0.70
C GLY A 12 10.02 3.70 0.75
N GLY A 13 9.05 3.32 -0.09
CA GLY A 13 8.57 1.94 -0.21
C GLY A 13 9.60 1.00 -0.80
N VAL A 14 10.45 1.51 -1.71
CA VAL A 14 11.60 0.75 -2.23
C VAL A 14 12.62 0.52 -1.12
N VAL A 15 12.99 1.56 -0.39
CA VAL A 15 13.97 1.45 0.71
C VAL A 15 13.45 0.48 1.78
N ALA A 16 12.20 0.60 2.21
CA ALA A 16 11.57 -0.32 3.15
C ALA A 16 11.59 -1.77 2.65
N SER A 17 11.34 -1.98 1.35
CA SER A 17 11.39 -3.30 0.71
C SER A 17 12.81 -3.90 0.75
N LEU A 18 13.83 -3.13 0.40
CA LEU A 18 15.22 -3.58 0.42
C LEU A 18 15.74 -3.82 1.83
N CYS A 19 15.37 -2.97 2.78
CA CYS A 19 15.64 -3.19 4.19
C CYS A 19 14.98 -4.49 4.66
N THR A 20 13.73 -4.75 4.29
CA THR A 20 13.04 -6.00 4.66
C THR A 20 13.78 -7.24 4.15
N VAL A 21 14.26 -7.21 2.90
CA VAL A 21 15.01 -8.32 2.30
C VAL A 21 16.35 -8.54 3.00
N THR A 22 17.05 -7.46 3.37
CA THR A 22 18.44 -7.55 3.87
C THR A 22 18.57 -7.53 5.40
N CYS A 23 17.54 -7.13 6.13
CA CYS A 23 17.58 -6.94 7.58
C CYS A 23 17.93 -8.25 8.31
N GLY A 24 18.90 -8.20 9.22
CA GLY A 24 19.28 -9.34 10.07
C GLY A 24 18.31 -9.62 11.21
N GLU A 25 17.39 -8.71 11.48
CA GLU A 25 16.44 -8.77 12.60
C GLU A 25 15.06 -9.26 12.16
N ALA A 26 14.30 -9.81 13.12
CA ALA A 26 12.92 -10.22 12.87
C ALA A 26 11.99 -8.99 12.80
N LEU A 27 11.39 -8.78 11.63
CA LEU A 27 10.37 -7.75 11.39
C LEU A 27 8.95 -8.34 11.55
N GLY A 28 8.02 -7.49 11.97
CA GLY A 28 6.60 -7.81 12.06
C GLY A 28 5.89 -7.74 10.72
N GLY A 29 6.32 -6.85 9.83
CA GLY A 29 5.76 -6.77 8.47
C GLY A 29 6.37 -5.66 7.62
N LEU A 30 5.95 -5.62 6.35
CA LEU A 30 6.31 -4.58 5.38
C LEU A 30 5.07 -4.02 4.69
N LEU A 31 5.01 -2.69 4.57
CA LEU A 31 4.04 -1.94 3.79
C LEU A 31 4.78 -1.13 2.72
N ALA A 32 4.66 -1.51 1.45
CA ALA A 32 5.20 -0.76 0.33
C ALA A 32 4.04 -0.09 -0.43
N LEU A 33 3.90 1.23 -0.28
CA LEU A 33 2.77 1.99 -0.80
C LEU A 33 3.20 2.80 -2.01
N SER A 34 2.45 2.72 -3.10
CA SER A 34 2.71 3.42 -4.37
C SER A 34 4.20 3.35 -4.79
N ALA A 35 4.80 2.17 -4.69
CA ALA A 35 6.22 1.92 -4.91
C ALA A 35 6.44 0.95 -6.08
N GLY A 36 7.59 1.05 -6.74
CA GLY A 36 7.95 0.22 -7.89
C GLY A 36 9.39 -0.27 -7.85
N TRP A 37 9.68 -1.35 -8.58
CA TRP A 37 11.05 -1.87 -8.65
C TRP A 37 11.96 -0.89 -9.41
N PRO A 38 13.07 -0.41 -8.81
CA PRO A 38 13.94 0.56 -9.46
C PRO A 38 14.66 -0.03 -10.67
N LYS A 39 14.70 0.72 -11.77
CA LYS A 39 15.50 0.37 -12.95
C LYS A 39 16.98 0.39 -12.58
N GLY A 40 17.72 -0.63 -13.03
CA GLY A 40 19.17 -0.73 -12.78
C GLY A 40 19.54 -1.27 -11.40
N LEU A 41 18.57 -1.61 -10.55
CA LEU A 41 18.85 -2.31 -9.30
C LEU A 41 19.38 -3.72 -9.60
N GLY A 42 20.67 -3.93 -9.30
CA GLY A 42 21.44 -5.11 -9.71
C GLY A 42 21.17 -6.38 -8.90
N SER A 43 21.72 -7.49 -9.38
CA SER A 43 21.56 -8.86 -8.83
C SER A 43 22.36 -9.14 -7.54
N GLY A 44 22.89 -8.11 -6.87
CA GLY A 44 23.73 -8.25 -5.68
C GLY A 44 22.97 -8.34 -4.35
N ILE A 45 21.65 -8.19 -4.37
CA ILE A 45 20.83 -8.18 -3.15
C ILE A 45 20.76 -9.59 -2.57
N ARG A 46 21.27 -9.76 -1.35
CA ARG A 46 21.25 -11.03 -0.62
C ARG A 46 20.16 -11.01 0.43
N SER A 47 19.18 -11.90 0.27
CA SER A 47 18.11 -12.09 1.24
C SER A 47 18.64 -12.69 2.55
N SER A 48 18.33 -12.05 3.67
CA SER A 48 18.62 -12.57 5.00
C SER A 48 17.67 -13.73 5.34
N LYS A 49 18.07 -14.64 6.24
CA LYS A 49 17.17 -15.70 6.71
C LYS A 49 15.93 -15.15 7.44
N LYS A 50 16.03 -13.96 8.05
CA LYS A 50 14.98 -13.32 8.86
C LYS A 50 14.03 -12.47 8.03
N GLY A 51 14.49 -11.93 6.90
CA GLY A 51 13.63 -11.25 5.91
C GLY A 51 12.70 -12.21 5.18
N ARG A 52 13.09 -13.50 5.06
CA ARG A 52 12.20 -14.55 4.58
C ARG A 52 11.00 -14.70 5.51
N LYS A 53 9.82 -14.91 4.92
CA LYS A 53 8.55 -15.08 5.63
C LYS A 53 8.02 -13.82 6.35
N VAL A 54 8.64 -12.66 6.19
CA VAL A 54 8.04 -11.40 6.66
C VAL A 54 6.72 -11.20 5.88
N PRO A 55 5.58 -11.00 6.55
CA PRO A 55 4.33 -10.71 5.86
C PRO A 55 4.42 -9.31 5.26
N SER A 56 3.95 -9.14 4.03
CA SER A 56 4.04 -7.85 3.37
C SER A 56 2.83 -7.54 2.52
N LEU A 57 2.53 -6.25 2.39
CA LEU A 57 1.51 -5.73 1.50
C LEU A 57 2.13 -4.64 0.63
N VAL A 58 2.02 -4.83 -0.68
CA VAL A 58 2.35 -3.86 -1.72
C VAL A 58 1.04 -3.29 -2.24
N CYS A 59 0.84 -1.99 -2.08
CA CYS A 59 -0.35 -1.26 -2.49
C CYS A 59 -0.01 -0.31 -3.63
N HIS A 60 -0.89 -0.19 -4.63
CA HIS A 60 -0.63 0.70 -5.76
C HIS A 60 -1.89 1.32 -6.36
N GLY A 61 -1.76 2.55 -6.85
CA GLY A 61 -2.84 3.23 -7.58
C GLY A 61 -2.91 2.78 -9.04
N ARG A 62 -4.10 2.39 -9.53
CA ARG A 62 -4.24 1.92 -10.93
C ARG A 62 -4.02 3.04 -11.94
N VAL A 63 -4.33 4.27 -11.55
CA VAL A 63 -4.18 5.47 -12.39
C VAL A 63 -2.97 6.31 -12.00
N ASP A 64 -1.99 5.70 -11.31
CA ASP A 64 -0.72 6.36 -10.95
C ASP A 64 0.07 6.76 -12.21
N PRO A 65 0.28 8.07 -12.45
CA PRO A 65 1.01 8.56 -13.62
C PRO A 65 2.54 8.57 -13.42
N VAL A 66 3.03 8.39 -12.20
CA VAL A 66 4.44 8.48 -11.82
C VAL A 66 5.09 7.09 -11.87
N ILE A 67 4.45 6.11 -11.23
CA ILE A 67 4.92 4.73 -11.19
C ILE A 67 3.82 3.85 -11.77
N GLY A 68 4.10 3.24 -12.93
CA GLY A 68 3.12 2.34 -13.56
C GLY A 68 2.91 1.06 -12.74
N CYS A 69 1.67 0.54 -12.73
CA CYS A 69 1.30 -0.70 -12.04
C CYS A 69 2.23 -1.88 -12.35
N LYS A 70 2.78 -1.95 -13.57
CA LYS A 70 3.74 -2.98 -13.96
C LYS A 70 4.99 -2.99 -13.08
N SER A 71 5.56 -1.82 -12.78
CA SER A 71 6.75 -1.69 -11.92
C SER A 71 6.43 -2.03 -10.47
N SER A 72 5.22 -1.71 -10.00
CA SER A 72 4.76 -2.08 -8.65
C SER A 72 4.50 -3.59 -8.52
N LYS A 73 3.93 -4.23 -9.55
CA LYS A 73 3.84 -5.69 -9.62
C LYS A 73 5.21 -6.35 -9.59
N GLU A 74 6.15 -5.83 -10.39
CA GLU A 74 7.53 -6.31 -10.40
C GLU A 74 8.17 -6.21 -9.01
N LEU A 75 7.95 -5.13 -8.25
CA LEU A 75 8.40 -5.04 -6.86
C LEU A 75 7.85 -6.18 -6.01
N SER A 76 6.55 -6.46 -6.11
CA SER A 76 5.91 -7.55 -5.37
C SER A 76 6.48 -8.92 -5.74
N ASP A 77 6.69 -9.17 -7.03
CA ASP A 77 7.25 -10.43 -7.53
C ASP A 77 8.71 -10.61 -7.09
N ARG A 78 9.53 -9.56 -7.16
CA ARG A 78 10.91 -9.58 -6.65
C ARG A 78 10.97 -9.87 -5.15
N LEU A 79 10.07 -9.28 -4.36
CA LEU A 79 9.97 -9.60 -2.93
C LEU A 79 9.68 -11.09 -2.70
N ARG A 80 8.79 -11.69 -3.50
CA ARG A 80 8.51 -13.14 -3.45
C ARG A 80 9.72 -13.97 -3.84
N ASP A 81 10.46 -13.58 -4.86
CA ASP A 81 11.71 -14.24 -5.27
C ASP A 81 12.75 -14.25 -4.12
N PHE A 82 12.77 -13.20 -3.30
CA PHE A 82 13.62 -13.14 -2.10
C PHE A 82 13.06 -13.93 -0.90
N GLY A 83 11.89 -14.56 -1.02
CA GLY A 83 11.23 -15.37 0.00
C GLY A 83 10.36 -14.58 0.98
N VAL A 84 10.02 -13.33 0.66
CA VAL A 84 9.10 -12.49 1.43
C VAL A 84 7.66 -12.88 1.09
N GLN A 85 6.75 -12.87 2.09
CA GLN A 85 5.33 -13.18 1.86
C GLN A 85 4.57 -11.92 1.41
N ALA A 86 4.90 -11.45 0.20
CA ALA A 86 4.31 -10.24 -0.36
C ALA A 86 2.95 -10.47 -1.02
N ASN A 87 1.95 -9.74 -0.54
CA ASN A 87 0.64 -9.57 -1.17
C ASN A 87 0.63 -8.29 -2.01
N TYR A 88 -0.17 -8.25 -3.06
CA TYR A 88 -0.28 -7.11 -3.96
C TYR A 88 -1.74 -6.67 -4.07
N LYS A 89 -2.01 -5.38 -3.94
CA LYS A 89 -3.35 -4.80 -4.08
C LYS A 89 -3.31 -3.51 -4.89
N GLU A 90 -4.26 -3.37 -5.80
CA GLU A 90 -4.45 -2.16 -6.60
C GLU A 90 -5.74 -1.44 -6.22
N TYR A 91 -5.74 -0.12 -6.32
CA TYR A 91 -6.92 0.71 -6.10
C TYR A 91 -7.27 1.47 -7.37
N VAL A 92 -8.47 1.20 -7.92
CA VAL A 92 -8.86 1.53 -9.31
C VAL A 92 -8.82 3.03 -9.61
N HIS A 93 -9.22 3.86 -8.65
CA HIS A 93 -9.33 5.32 -8.84
C HIS A 93 -8.22 6.11 -8.13
N MET A 94 -7.18 5.42 -7.66
CA MET A 94 -6.08 6.04 -6.94
C MET A 94 -4.92 6.31 -7.91
N ALA A 95 -4.40 7.54 -7.86
CA ALA A 95 -3.21 7.97 -8.59
C ALA A 95 -1.94 7.67 -7.76
N HIS A 96 -0.92 8.53 -7.86
CA HIS A 96 0.24 8.49 -6.97
C HIS A 96 -0.10 9.11 -5.61
N ASP A 97 -0.98 8.46 -4.87
CA ASP A 97 -1.54 8.96 -3.60
C ASP A 97 -2.00 7.78 -2.74
N PHE A 98 -2.70 8.05 -1.64
CA PHE A 98 -3.39 7.07 -0.80
C PHE A 98 -4.92 7.26 -0.83
N CYS A 99 -5.66 6.21 -0.44
CA CYS A 99 -7.12 6.30 -0.36
C CYS A 99 -7.70 5.62 0.91
N PRO A 100 -8.95 5.92 1.31
CA PRO A 100 -9.56 5.31 2.50
C PRO A 100 -9.67 3.79 2.47
N HIS A 101 -9.72 3.19 1.27
CA HIS A 101 -9.69 1.73 1.13
C HIS A 101 -8.31 1.18 1.47
N GLU A 102 -7.25 1.77 0.91
CA GLU A 102 -5.86 1.41 1.22
C GLU A 102 -5.54 1.57 2.69
N LEU A 103 -5.94 2.68 3.31
CA LEU A 103 -5.70 2.91 4.74
C LEU A 103 -6.38 1.85 5.61
N ARG A 104 -7.57 1.36 5.23
CA ARG A 104 -8.23 0.26 5.96
C ARG A 104 -7.46 -1.05 5.85
N ASP A 105 -6.93 -1.37 4.68
CA ASP A 105 -6.09 -2.55 4.48
C ASP A 105 -4.78 -2.45 5.28
N VAL A 106 -4.15 -1.27 5.28
CA VAL A 106 -2.95 -0.97 6.08
C VAL A 106 -3.22 -1.17 7.57
N VAL A 107 -4.30 -0.61 8.10
CA VAL A 107 -4.68 -0.78 9.51
C VAL A 107 -4.95 -2.24 9.85
N ALA A 108 -5.66 -2.96 8.97
CA ALA A 108 -5.93 -4.38 9.16
C ALA A 108 -4.64 -5.22 9.19
N CYS A 109 -3.68 -4.93 8.30
CA CYS A 109 -2.35 -5.55 8.32
C CYS A 109 -1.64 -5.32 9.64
N ILE A 110 -1.53 -4.06 10.08
CA ILE A 110 -0.80 -3.71 11.30
C ILE A 110 -1.41 -4.41 12.51
N ASN A 111 -2.73 -4.33 12.68
CA ASN A 111 -3.41 -4.98 13.81
C ASN A 111 -3.25 -6.50 13.81
N THR A 112 -3.10 -7.11 12.63
CA THR A 112 -2.85 -8.55 12.50
C THR A 112 -1.40 -8.90 12.83
N TRP A 113 -0.45 -8.21 12.21
CA TRP A 113 0.97 -8.56 12.27
C TRP A 113 1.59 -8.21 13.61
N VAL A 114 1.14 -7.10 14.19
CA VAL A 114 1.63 -6.55 15.45
C VAL A 114 0.45 -6.13 16.32
N PRO A 115 -0.34 -7.09 16.84
CA PRO A 115 -1.46 -6.80 17.74
C PRO A 115 -0.97 -6.04 18.97
N ARG A 116 -1.85 -5.36 19.71
CA ARG A 116 -1.45 -4.67 20.93
C ARG A 116 -0.98 -5.68 21.98
N GLU A 117 -0.16 -5.22 22.91
CA GLU A 117 0.27 -6.06 24.02
C GLU A 117 -0.92 -6.40 24.91
N GLY A 118 -1.14 -7.71 25.14
CA GLY A 118 -2.30 -8.23 25.87
C GLY A 118 -3.46 -8.69 24.99
N ASP A 119 -3.51 -8.30 23.70
CA ASP A 119 -4.52 -8.83 22.77
C ASP A 119 -4.17 -10.27 22.37
N PRO A 120 -5.17 -11.17 22.24
CA PRO A 120 -4.92 -12.50 21.71
C PRO A 120 -4.32 -12.40 20.31
N GLN A 121 -3.25 -13.16 20.03
CA GLN A 121 -2.73 -13.24 18.67
C GLN A 121 -3.81 -13.84 17.76
N PRO A 122 -4.10 -13.23 16.60
CA PRO A 122 -5.00 -13.84 15.64
C PRO A 122 -4.32 -15.12 15.10
N GLU A 123 -4.84 -16.27 15.52
CA GLU A 123 -4.44 -17.61 15.05
C GLU A 123 -4.52 -17.68 13.52
N GLY A 124 -3.36 -17.67 12.85
CA GLY A 124 -3.23 -18.06 11.44
C GLY A 124 -3.84 -17.13 10.37
N THR A 125 -4.42 -15.98 10.70
CA THR A 125 -5.08 -15.14 9.69
C THR A 125 -4.18 -14.01 9.23
N ASN A 126 -3.34 -14.24 8.22
CA ASN A 126 -2.99 -13.11 7.36
C ASN A 126 -4.30 -12.71 6.64
N PRO A 127 -4.81 -11.46 6.78
CA PRO A 127 -6.12 -11.06 6.26
C PRO A 127 -6.28 -11.32 4.75
N PHE A 128 -5.18 -11.53 4.04
CA PHE A 128 -5.14 -11.83 2.62
C PHE A 128 -5.06 -13.33 2.27
N PHE A 129 -4.62 -14.21 3.17
CA PHE A 129 -4.51 -15.65 2.88
C PHE A 129 -5.81 -16.41 3.15
N SER A 130 -6.70 -15.90 4.01
CA SER A 130 -7.98 -16.55 4.34
C SER A 130 -9.10 -16.31 3.31
N ARG A 131 -8.90 -15.42 2.33
CA ARG A 131 -9.89 -15.13 1.28
C ARG A 131 -9.29 -15.36 -0.10
N GLY A 132 -9.37 -16.60 -0.57
CA GLY A 132 -9.28 -16.87 -2.00
C GLY A 132 -10.35 -16.07 -2.75
N HIS A 133 -9.95 -15.48 -3.87
CA HIS A 133 -10.77 -14.78 -4.86
C HIS A 133 -11.34 -13.39 -4.47
N VAL A 134 -10.75 -12.37 -5.11
CA VAL A 134 -11.33 -11.03 -5.27
C VAL A 134 -12.72 -11.17 -5.90
N HIS A 135 -13.78 -10.91 -5.13
CA HIS A 135 -15.16 -11.05 -5.56
C HIS A 135 -15.71 -9.69 -6.01
N GLU A 136 -16.28 -9.68 -7.21
CA GLU A 136 -17.10 -8.69 -7.94
C GLU A 136 -17.87 -7.62 -7.12
N LYS A 137 -18.10 -7.80 -5.82
CA LYS A 137 -18.86 -6.90 -4.95
C LYS A 137 -18.12 -5.59 -4.62
N ASP A 138 -16.79 -5.61 -4.53
CA ASP A 138 -16.02 -4.37 -4.26
C ASP A 138 -16.07 -3.42 -5.47
N ARG A 139 -16.16 -3.95 -6.69
CA ARG A 139 -16.33 -3.17 -7.94
C ARG A 139 -17.60 -2.31 -7.94
N ARG A 140 -18.71 -2.82 -7.37
CA ARG A 140 -19.99 -2.09 -7.34
C ARG A 140 -19.97 -0.90 -6.38
N ARG A 141 -19.24 -1.01 -5.27
CA ARG A 141 -19.10 0.09 -4.30
C ARG A 141 -18.16 1.17 -4.81
N ASP A 142 -17.09 0.78 -5.51
CA ASP A 142 -16.17 1.71 -6.17
C ASP A 142 -16.89 2.54 -7.25
N GLN A 143 -17.76 1.90 -8.05
CA GLN A 143 -18.57 2.60 -9.05
C GLN A 143 -19.53 3.61 -8.40
N GLN A 144 -20.22 3.21 -7.32
CA GLN A 144 -21.20 4.09 -6.66
C GLN A 144 -20.55 5.27 -5.94
N ALA A 145 -19.35 5.10 -5.36
CA ALA A 145 -18.58 6.19 -4.76
C ALA A 145 -18.00 7.13 -5.84
N ALA A 146 -17.56 6.61 -6.98
CA ALA A 146 -17.07 7.40 -8.10
C ALA A 146 -18.18 8.21 -8.78
N ASP A 147 -19.41 7.70 -8.83
CA ASP A 147 -20.56 8.42 -9.40
C ASP A 147 -21.00 9.58 -8.50
N LEU A 148 -20.92 9.42 -7.17
CA LEU A 148 -21.18 10.49 -6.20
C LEU A 148 -20.14 11.62 -6.23
N ALA A 149 -18.90 11.32 -6.65
CA ALA A 149 -17.84 12.32 -6.78
C ALA A 149 -17.90 13.11 -8.11
N ARG A 150 -18.76 12.72 -9.06
CA ARG A 150 -18.91 13.37 -10.38
C ARG A 150 -20.06 14.37 -10.48
N THR A 151 -20.86 14.57 -9.44
CA THR A 151 -21.88 15.63 -9.43
C THR A 151 -21.21 17.01 -9.36
N PRO A 152 -21.36 17.88 -10.38
CA PRO A 152 -20.83 19.23 -10.32
C PRO A 152 -21.61 20.06 -9.28
N PRO A 153 -20.97 21.02 -8.60
CA PRO A 153 -21.68 21.92 -7.69
C PRO A 153 -22.68 22.77 -8.49
N ASN A 154 -23.91 22.83 -8.00
CA ASN A 154 -24.99 23.64 -8.54
C ASN A 154 -24.58 25.12 -8.52
N THR A 155 -24.36 25.72 -9.70
CA THR A 155 -24.08 27.16 -9.87
C THR A 155 -25.34 27.98 -9.62
N GLN A 156 -25.57 28.39 -8.37
CA GLN A 156 -26.37 29.58 -8.04
C GLN A 156 -25.77 30.24 -6.80
N GLY A 157 -25.20 31.44 -6.98
CA GLY A 157 -24.68 32.27 -5.89
C GLY A 157 -23.49 33.13 -6.29
N GLN A 158 -23.70 34.12 -7.17
CA GLN A 158 -22.75 35.22 -7.34
C GLN A 158 -22.67 36.02 -6.04
N HIS A 159 -21.49 36.11 -5.42
CA HIS A 159 -21.18 37.16 -4.46
C HIS A 159 -19.83 37.80 -4.80
N ASN A 160 -19.89 39.10 -5.06
CA ASN A 160 -18.79 40.01 -5.36
C ASN A 160 -17.75 40.04 -4.23
N LEU A 161 -16.46 39.94 -4.57
CA LEU A 161 -15.37 40.38 -3.68
C LEU A 161 -14.50 41.42 -4.41
N ARG A 162 -14.61 42.66 -3.94
CA ARG A 162 -13.92 43.86 -4.41
C ARG A 162 -12.53 43.89 -3.75
N ILE A 163 -11.46 43.87 -4.54
CA ILE A 163 -10.09 44.04 -4.04
C ILE A 163 -9.85 45.54 -3.81
N LEU A 164 -9.70 45.96 -2.56
CA LEU A 164 -9.19 47.29 -2.20
C LEU A 164 -7.66 47.24 -2.19
N ARG A 165 -7.01 47.89 -3.15
CA ARG A 165 -5.59 48.26 -3.06
C ARG A 165 -5.45 49.48 -2.14
N GLN A 166 -4.60 49.36 -1.14
CA GLN A 166 -4.15 50.51 -0.35
C GLN A 166 -3.28 51.44 -1.21
N GLY A 167 -3.54 52.74 -1.06
CA GLY A 167 -2.77 53.88 -1.54
C GLY A 167 -3.23 55.09 -0.74
#